data_AF-A0A3E0WVB8-F1
#
_entry.id   AF-A0A3E0WVB8-F1
#
_cell.length_a   1.000
_cell.length_b   1.000
_cell.length_c   1.000
_cell.angle_alpha   90.00
_cell.angle_beta   90.00
_cell.angle_gamma   90.00
#
_symmetry.space_group_name_H-M   'P 1'
#
loop_
_entity.id
_entity.type
_entity.pdbx_description
1 polymer ?
#
loop_
_entity_poly.entity_id
_entity_poly.type
_entity_poly.pdbx_seq_one_letter_code
_entity_poly.pdbx_strand_id
1 'polypeptide(L)'
;MNTLGFKYPIGNYGRYCGKGNKGGKPIDNLDKACQAHDRCFLGFKNKSTKNKECNQRFVRALLPIIQANSELTKKGAYARAAAYLFTKHM
;
A
#
# COMPACT_ATOMS: atom_id res chain seq x y z
N MET A 1 13.21 -5.59 -22.57
CA MET A 1 13.49 -4.14 -22.61
C MET A 1 13.83 -3.68 -21.20
N ASN A 2 14.76 -2.73 -21.09
CA ASN A 2 15.76 -2.56 -20.02
C ASN A 2 15.28 -2.49 -18.56
N THR A 3 16.04 -3.19 -17.72
CA THR A 3 16.21 -3.00 -16.28
C THR A 3 16.85 -1.64 -15.97
N LEU A 4 16.06 -0.66 -15.57
CA LEU A 4 16.52 0.61 -15.00
C LEU A 4 15.76 0.88 -13.68
N GLY A 5 16.37 0.53 -12.55
CA GLY A 5 16.26 1.31 -11.30
C GLY A 5 14.92 1.45 -10.57
N PHE A 6 14.00 0.48 -10.57
CA PHE A 6 12.76 0.55 -9.75
C PHE A 6 13.03 0.34 -8.24
N LYS A 7 13.69 1.30 -7.59
CA LYS A 7 13.49 1.56 -6.16
C LYS A 7 12.09 2.18 -6.05
N TYR A 8 11.07 1.33 -5.93
CA TYR A 8 9.65 1.70 -5.95
C TYR A 8 9.42 3.11 -5.36
N PRO A 9 8.93 4.11 -6.13
CA PRO A 9 8.62 5.42 -5.58
C PRO A 9 7.28 5.33 -4.83
N ILE A 10 7.22 4.50 -3.80
CA ILE A 10 6.21 4.56 -2.75
C ILE A 10 6.56 5.80 -1.92
N GLY A 11 6.33 6.98 -2.50
CA GLY A 11 6.55 8.25 -1.83
C GLY A 11 5.47 8.42 -0.79
N ASN A 12 4.41 9.16 -1.16
CA ASN A 12 3.18 9.22 -0.39
C ASN A 12 1.98 9.37 -1.33
N TYR A 13 0.83 8.86 -0.92
CA TYR A 13 -0.46 9.11 -1.57
C TYR A 13 -1.49 9.54 -0.52
N GLY A 14 -2.17 10.65 -0.76
CA GLY A 14 -3.15 11.17 0.18
C GLY A 14 -2.59 11.49 1.57
N ARG A 15 -3.33 11.04 2.59
CA ARG A 15 -3.10 11.32 4.01
C ARG A 15 -2.41 10.17 4.75
N TYR A 16 -2.54 8.94 4.26
CA TYR A 16 -2.15 7.73 4.98
C TYR A 16 -1.18 6.84 4.20
N CYS A 17 -1.21 6.84 2.88
CA CYS A 17 -0.31 5.99 2.13
C CYS A 17 1.12 6.55 2.16
N GLY A 18 2.04 5.80 2.77
CA GLY A 18 3.47 6.11 2.82
C GLY A 18 3.96 6.25 4.25
N LYS A 19 5.06 6.97 4.46
CA LYS A 19 5.58 7.18 5.82
C LYS A 19 4.84 8.33 6.47
N GLY A 20 3.95 8.00 7.38
CA GLY A 20 3.27 8.96 8.25
C GLY A 20 1.75 8.95 8.05
N ASN A 21 1.05 9.00 9.18
CA ASN A 21 -0.39 9.11 9.24
C ASN A 21 -0.74 10.57 9.51
N LYS A 22 -1.16 11.30 8.47
CA LYS A 22 -1.46 12.74 8.58
C LYS A 22 -2.80 13.03 9.29
N GLY A 23 -3.60 11.99 9.59
CA GLY A 23 -4.92 12.13 10.20
C GLY A 23 -6.02 12.64 9.25
N GLY A 24 -7.25 12.76 9.77
CA GLY A 24 -8.43 13.24 9.04
C GLY A 24 -9.12 12.21 8.14
N LYS A 25 -10.12 12.65 7.36
CA LYS A 25 -10.87 11.77 6.43
C LYS A 25 -9.96 11.31 5.26
N PRO A 26 -9.87 10.02 4.94
CA PRO A 26 -9.15 9.56 3.73
C PRO A 26 -9.68 10.24 2.47
N ILE A 27 -8.80 10.55 1.52
CA ILE A 27 -9.19 11.27 0.29
C ILE A 27 -9.89 10.37 -0.73
N ASP A 28 -9.64 9.06 -0.70
CA ASP A 28 -10.30 8.06 -1.52
C ASP A 28 -10.17 6.64 -0.92
N ASN A 29 -10.57 5.61 -1.68
CA ASN A 29 -10.49 4.22 -1.24
C ASN A 29 -9.06 3.66 -1.12
N LEU A 30 -8.06 4.19 -1.86
CA LEU A 30 -6.66 3.80 -1.68
C LEU A 30 -6.14 4.36 -0.35
N ASP A 31 -6.39 5.64 -0.10
CA ASP A 31 -6.00 6.30 1.14
C ASP A 31 -6.70 5.66 2.35
N LYS A 32 -7.95 5.21 2.19
CA LYS A 32 -8.68 4.45 3.23
C LYS A 32 -8.04 3.08 3.49
N ALA A 33 -7.57 2.38 2.46
CA ALA A 33 -6.87 1.11 2.63
C ALA A 33 -5.56 1.31 3.40
N CYS A 34 -4.81 2.37 3.09
CA CYS A 34 -3.60 2.74 3.83
C CYS A 34 -3.89 3.13 5.28
N GLN A 35 -4.94 3.91 5.54
CA GLN A 35 -5.37 4.23 6.91
C GLN A 35 -5.63 2.96 7.73
N ALA A 36 -6.31 1.97 7.14
CA ALA A 36 -6.59 0.70 7.82
C ALA A 36 -5.32 -0.12 8.05
N HIS A 37 -4.38 -0.12 7.10
CA HIS A 37 -3.08 -0.78 7.24
C HIS A 37 -2.24 -0.13 8.33
N ASP A 38 -2.12 1.21 8.36
CA ASP A 38 -1.38 1.96 9.39
C ASP A 38 -1.84 1.63 10.81
N ARG A 39 -3.14 1.44 11.03
CA ARG A 39 -3.71 1.09 12.34
C ARG A 39 -3.37 -0.34 12.79
N CYS A 40 -3.06 -1.21 11.85
CA CYS A 40 -2.82 -2.64 12.10
C CYS A 40 -1.33 -2.96 12.12
N PHE A 41 -0.58 -2.38 11.18
CA PHE A 41 0.80 -2.74 10.86
C PHE A 41 1.74 -2.44 12.02
N LEU A 42 2.53 -3.44 12.38
CA LEU A 42 3.47 -3.41 13.50
C LEU A 42 4.92 -3.15 13.06
N GLY A 43 5.11 -2.76 11.80
CA GLY A 43 6.41 -2.47 11.21
C GLY A 43 7.05 -3.64 10.47
N PHE A 44 7.97 -3.35 9.56
CA PHE A 44 8.60 -4.34 8.68
C PHE A 44 9.49 -5.36 9.40
N LYS A 45 9.99 -5.04 10.59
CA LYS A 45 10.81 -5.97 11.40
C LYS A 45 9.96 -6.98 12.17
N ASN A 46 8.65 -6.74 12.31
CA ASN A 46 7.75 -7.60 13.05
C ASN A 46 7.25 -8.75 12.15
N LYS A 47 7.63 -10.00 12.46
CA LYS A 47 7.25 -11.19 11.69
C LYS A 47 6.06 -11.95 12.27
N SER A 48 5.34 -11.38 13.24
CA SER A 48 4.20 -12.05 13.87
C SER A 48 3.08 -12.34 12.87
N THR A 49 2.30 -13.38 13.16
CA THR A 49 1.08 -13.72 12.40
C THR A 49 0.14 -12.53 12.29
N LYS A 50 -0.04 -11.76 13.36
CA LYS A 50 -0.84 -10.52 13.35
C LYS A 50 -0.34 -9.53 12.30
N ASN A 51 0.97 -9.31 12.20
CA ASN A 51 1.51 -8.37 11.22
C ASN A 51 1.34 -8.86 9.77
N LYS A 52 1.50 -10.18 9.56
CA LYS A 52 1.24 -10.83 8.28
C LYS A 52 -0.23 -10.69 7.86
N GLU A 53 -1.16 -10.85 8.79
CA GLU A 53 -2.59 -10.60 8.56
C GLU A 53 -2.89 -9.15 8.17
N CYS A 54 -2.21 -8.17 8.77
CA CYS A 54 -2.33 -6.77 8.36
C CYS A 54 -1.95 -6.59 6.89
N ASN A 55 -0.83 -7.19 6.47
CA ASN A 55 -0.35 -7.15 5.08
C ASN A 55 -1.32 -7.85 4.13
N GLN A 56 -1.85 -9.02 4.51
CA GLN A 56 -2.85 -9.74 3.73
C GLN A 56 -4.13 -8.92 3.52
N ARG A 57 -4.69 -8.34 4.59
CA ARG A 57 -5.90 -7.50 4.50
C ARG A 57 -5.67 -6.28 3.63
N PHE A 58 -4.49 -5.66 3.74
CA PHE A 58 -4.12 -4.52 2.93
C PHE A 58 -4.05 -4.88 1.44
N VAL A 59 -3.33 -5.96 1.08
CA VAL A 59 -3.24 -6.40 -0.31
C VAL A 59 -4.61 -6.74 -0.89
N ARG A 60 -5.49 -7.43 -0.14
CA ARG A 60 -6.87 -7.70 -0.59
C ARG A 60 -7.65 -6.41 -0.87
N ALA A 61 -7.48 -5.38 -0.05
CA ALA A 61 -8.11 -4.08 -0.26
C ALA A 61 -7.56 -3.35 -1.51
N LEU A 62 -6.32 -3.62 -1.92
CA LEU A 62 -5.71 -3.04 -3.12
C LEU A 62 -6.18 -3.70 -4.41
N LEU A 63 -6.57 -4.98 -4.40
CA LEU A 63 -6.97 -5.71 -5.62
C LEU A 63 -8.04 -5.01 -6.46
N PRO A 64 -9.21 -4.58 -5.92
CA PRO A 64 -10.20 -3.89 -6.73
C PRO A 64 -9.72 -2.52 -7.23
N ILE A 65 -8.81 -1.86 -6.49
CA ILE A 65 -8.21 -0.58 -6.91
C ILE A 65 -7.28 -0.81 -8.11
N ILE A 66 -6.46 -1.86 -8.06
CA ILE A 66 -5.57 -2.26 -9.14
C ILE A 66 -6.39 -2.57 -10.41
N GLN A 67 -7.47 -3.33 -10.29
CA GLN A 67 -8.32 -3.71 -11.42
C GLN A 67 -9.01 -2.49 -12.06
N ALA A 68 -9.43 -1.52 -11.26
CA ALA A 68 -10.16 -0.34 -11.73
C ALA A 68 -9.27 0.83 -12.21
N ASN A 69 -7.94 0.74 -12.09
CA ASN A 69 -7.05 1.86 -12.39
C ASN A 69 -5.85 1.43 -13.26
N SER A 70 -5.58 2.23 -14.30
CA SER A 70 -4.40 2.09 -15.14
C SER A 70 -3.11 2.28 -14.33
N GLU A 71 -2.06 1.54 -14.71
CA GLU A 71 -0.70 1.66 -14.15
C GLU A 71 -0.11 3.06 -14.34
N LEU A 72 -0.57 3.79 -15.36
CA LEU A 72 -0.11 5.15 -15.65
C LEU A 72 -0.69 6.20 -14.69
N THR A 73 -1.74 5.85 -13.93
CA THR A 73 -2.29 6.75 -12.92
C THR A 73 -1.48 6.65 -11.64
N LYS A 74 -1.32 7.77 -10.92
CA LYS A 74 -0.64 7.79 -9.61
C LYS A 74 -1.24 6.77 -8.63
N LYS A 75 -2.57 6.62 -8.64
CA LYS A 75 -3.32 5.68 -7.81
C LYS A 75 -3.05 4.23 -8.18
N GLY A 76 -3.15 3.89 -9.46
CA GLY A 76 -2.89 2.54 -9.97
C GLY A 76 -1.43 2.11 -9.76
N ALA A 77 -0.48 2.99 -10.08
CA ALA A 77 0.95 2.76 -9.84
C ALA A 77 1.24 2.48 -8.37
N TYR A 78 0.71 3.31 -7.46
CA TYR A 78 0.93 3.13 -6.03
C TYR A 78 0.30 1.83 -5.52
N ALA A 79 -0.95 1.53 -5.89
CA ALA A 79 -1.63 0.32 -5.46
C ALA A 79 -0.86 -0.95 -5.87
N ARG A 80 -0.31 -0.99 -7.08
CA ARG A 80 0.50 -2.12 -7.58
C ARG A 80 1.83 -2.24 -6.85
N ALA A 81 2.54 -1.13 -6.67
CA ALA A 81 3.79 -1.10 -5.93
C ALA A 81 3.61 -1.55 -4.48
N ALA A 82 2.58 -1.05 -3.80
CA ALA A 82 2.24 -1.44 -2.44
C ALA A 82 1.85 -2.92 -2.35
N ALA A 83 1.00 -3.41 -3.26
CA ALA A 83 0.62 -4.82 -3.28
C ALA A 83 1.83 -5.74 -3.47
N TYR A 84 2.73 -5.39 -4.39
CA TYR A 84 3.97 -6.13 -4.60
C TYR A 84 4.85 -6.15 -3.35
N LEU A 85 5.08 -4.99 -2.73
CA LEU A 85 5.90 -4.89 -1.53
C LEU A 85 5.34 -5.76 -0.39
N PHE A 86 4.06 -5.59 -0.07
CA PHE A 86 3.47 -6.24 1.11
C PHE A 86 3.13 -7.72 0.91
N THR A 87 2.96 -8.19 -0.33
CA THR A 87 2.85 -9.62 -0.62
C THR A 87 4.11 -10.39 -0.23
N LYS A 88 5.29 -9.77 -0.33
CA LYS A 88 6.56 -10.39 0.12
C LYS A 88 6.70 -10.50 1.65
N HIS A 89 5.79 -9.86 2.40
CA HIS A 89 5.82 -9.79 3.86
C HIS A 89 4.58 -10.41 4.51
N MET A 90 3.84 -11.25 3.77
CA MET A 90 2.79 -12.12 4.32
C MET A 90 3.36 -13.35 5.03
#